data_AF-A0AA95SSH9-F1
#
_entry.id   AF-A0AA95SSH9-F1
#
_cell.length_a   1.000
_cell.length_b   1.000
_cell.length_c   1.000
_cell.angle_alpha   90.00
_cell.angle_beta   90.00
_cell.angle_gamma   90.00
#
_symmetry.space_group_name_H-M   'P 1'
#
loop_
_entity.id
_entity.type
_entity.pdbx_description
1 polymer ?
#
loop_
_entity_poly.entity_id
_entity_poly.type
_entity_poly.pdbx_seq_one_letter_code
_entity_poly.pdbx_strand_id
1 'polypeptide(L)'
;MIFRKNLLAILIMAVSPFAFGGDQAAVTSSAKMDLNFAHGEKGSVHKPGFSPKAGAISLTKGVRAEELQGRFKLEGEDGPGRALKLWRSQPEGMFDRLAIDADGDGSAENDPVIKAKLREIRNKTWSMFAGQVTVAYQNEAQAADQVINLSYWIAVKSQEEVPESLRYANNSFMISPVEIAEEEYVVVLSDGNNDGRYEAGDKWGIRAANETSRFTTPREVGDFYWLNGQAYKLSLEGASGRLGWLEMFDPGITEEEDRLSRDRHYKDKIAKRASSPLAFRHDIQAAIKEAQQAGKAYFLDFETSWCGPCKQMDSMVYTAQLVVDAAKEIICIKADGDEEEALVAELNVTSYPTGILFSPDGKEIKRFNGYRGVQEMTEFFRIESREGE
;
A
#
# COMPACT_ATOMS: atom_id res chain seq x y z
N MET A 1 -84.04 -34.91 29.29
CA MET A 1 -83.72 -36.12 28.50
C MET A 1 -82.20 -36.11 28.30
N ILE A 2 -81.38 -36.76 29.12
CA ILE A 2 -81.08 -38.21 29.12
C ILE A 2 -80.64 -38.62 27.68
N PHE A 3 -79.36 -38.83 27.38
CA PHE A 3 -78.62 -40.06 27.71
C PHE A 3 -77.09 -39.88 27.78
N ARG A 4 -76.49 -40.49 28.82
CA ARG A 4 -75.09 -40.90 28.94
C ARG A 4 -74.84 -42.20 28.14
N LYS A 5 -73.63 -42.42 27.60
CA LYS A 5 -72.61 -43.38 28.12
C LYS A 5 -71.50 -43.74 27.11
N ASN A 6 -70.25 -43.66 27.62
CA ASN A 6 -69.09 -44.58 27.45
C ASN A 6 -68.45 -44.68 26.05
N LEU A 7 -67.14 -44.80 25.84
CA LEU A 7 -65.94 -45.23 26.59
C LEU A 7 -64.75 -44.60 25.80
N LEU A 8 -63.61 -44.20 26.37
CA LEU A 8 -62.41 -45.06 26.46
C LEU A 8 -61.27 -44.27 27.13
N ALA A 9 -60.48 -44.99 27.91
CA ALA A 9 -59.49 -44.53 28.88
C ALA A 9 -58.23 -43.90 28.26
N ILE A 10 -57.71 -42.90 28.97
CA ILE A 10 -56.38 -42.30 28.80
C ILE A 10 -55.35 -43.25 29.42
N LEU A 11 -54.38 -43.71 28.64
CA LEU A 11 -53.19 -44.41 29.14
C LEU A 11 -51.95 -43.55 28.88
N ILE A 12 -51.24 -43.26 29.96
CA ILE A 12 -49.96 -42.55 30.04
C ILE A 12 -48.86 -43.44 29.46
N MET A 13 -48.03 -42.90 28.57
CA MET A 13 -46.65 -43.36 28.40
C MET A 13 -45.71 -42.16 28.52
N ALA A 14 -44.80 -42.26 29.49
CA ALA A 14 -43.67 -41.38 29.66
C ALA A 14 -42.68 -41.58 28.49
N VAL A 15 -42.17 -40.48 27.95
CA VAL A 15 -41.01 -40.50 27.06
C VAL A 15 -39.91 -39.67 27.74
N SER A 16 -38.89 -40.37 28.23
CA SER A 16 -37.65 -39.78 28.72
C SER A 16 -36.83 -39.16 27.57
N PRO A 17 -35.98 -38.16 27.84
CA PRO A 17 -35.25 -37.45 26.80
C PRO A 17 -34.11 -38.32 26.27
N PHE A 18 -34.10 -38.58 24.97
CA PHE A 18 -32.96 -39.17 24.29
C PHE A 18 -31.86 -38.11 24.15
N ALA A 19 -30.73 -38.37 24.79
CA ALA A 19 -29.49 -37.63 24.62
C ALA A 19 -29.02 -37.76 23.17
N PHE A 20 -28.97 -36.64 22.44
CA PHE A 20 -28.12 -36.51 21.26
C PHE A 20 -26.71 -36.17 21.74
N GLY A 21 -26.01 -37.17 22.26
CA GLY A 21 -24.56 -37.22 22.22
C GLY A 21 -24.17 -37.74 20.84
N GLY A 22 -24.17 -36.84 19.86
CA GLY A 22 -23.56 -37.08 18.56
C GLY A 22 -22.21 -36.38 18.56
N ASP A 23 -21.14 -37.16 18.49
CA ASP A 23 -19.78 -36.70 18.23
C ASP A 23 -19.79 -35.53 17.24
N GLN A 24 -19.49 -34.32 17.72
CA GLN A 24 -18.76 -33.38 16.89
C GLN A 24 -17.36 -33.94 16.76
N ALA A 25 -17.19 -34.90 15.85
CA ALA A 25 -15.91 -35.08 15.21
C ALA A 25 -15.61 -33.74 14.53
N ALA A 26 -14.79 -32.93 15.20
CA ALA A 26 -14.04 -31.89 14.54
C ALA A 26 -13.41 -32.56 13.32
N VAL A 27 -13.85 -32.16 12.13
CA VAL A 27 -13.17 -32.53 10.89
C VAL A 27 -11.92 -31.65 10.84
N THR A 28 -10.96 -31.93 11.73
CA THR A 28 -9.59 -31.44 11.67
C THR A 28 -8.86 -32.31 10.67
N SER A 29 -9.16 -32.08 9.40
CA SER A 29 -8.30 -32.43 8.28
C SER A 29 -8.09 -31.14 7.52
N SER A 30 -7.15 -30.31 7.98
CA SER A 30 -6.67 -29.20 7.16
C SER A 30 -5.96 -29.79 5.95
N ALA A 31 -6.71 -29.99 4.87
CA ALA A 31 -6.15 -30.43 3.61
C ALA A 31 -5.16 -29.36 3.17
N LYS A 32 -3.87 -29.70 3.22
CA LYS A 32 -2.82 -28.87 2.64
C LYS A 32 -2.98 -28.93 1.12
N MET A 33 -3.02 -27.77 0.50
CA MET A 33 -3.09 -27.64 -0.95
C MET A 33 -1.72 -27.16 -1.41
N ASP A 34 -0.94 -28.06 -2.00
CA ASP A 34 0.41 -27.76 -2.44
C ASP A 34 0.40 -26.67 -3.53
N LEU A 35 1.35 -25.75 -3.43
CA LEU A 35 1.55 -24.66 -4.36
C LEU A 35 2.92 -24.76 -5.00
N ASN A 36 2.94 -24.59 -6.31
CA ASN A 36 4.15 -24.43 -7.11
C ASN A 36 4.07 -23.09 -7.84
N PHE A 37 4.89 -22.14 -7.41
CA PHE A 37 4.85 -20.77 -7.92
C PHE A 37 5.71 -20.61 -9.17
N ALA A 38 5.07 -20.14 -10.25
CA ALA A 38 5.72 -19.76 -11.49
C ALA A 38 5.57 -18.25 -11.74
N HIS A 39 6.43 -17.68 -12.60
CA HIS A 39 6.32 -16.28 -12.97
C HIS A 39 4.99 -16.00 -13.69
N GLY A 40 4.28 -14.97 -13.24
CA GLY A 40 3.10 -14.47 -13.94
C GLY A 40 3.49 -13.73 -15.23
N GLU A 41 2.67 -13.87 -16.27
CA GLU A 41 2.93 -13.25 -17.56
C GLU A 41 2.80 -11.71 -17.52
N LYS A 42 3.63 -11.02 -18.31
CA LYS A 42 3.57 -9.57 -18.46
C LYS A 42 2.25 -9.15 -19.12
N GLY A 43 1.40 -8.46 -18.37
CA GLY A 43 0.06 -8.05 -18.82
C GLY A 43 -1.04 -9.02 -18.42
N SER A 44 -0.70 -10.08 -17.66
CA SER A 44 -1.69 -10.95 -17.03
C SER A 44 -2.66 -10.14 -16.17
N VAL A 45 -3.93 -10.54 -16.22
CA VAL A 45 -4.98 -9.99 -15.36
C VAL A 45 -4.66 -10.18 -13.88
N HIS A 46 -3.82 -11.18 -13.54
CA HIS A 46 -3.37 -11.52 -12.19
C HIS A 46 -2.24 -10.64 -11.66
N LYS A 47 -1.77 -9.66 -12.44
CA LYS A 47 -0.77 -8.72 -11.97
C LYS A 47 -1.28 -8.02 -10.70
N PRO A 48 -0.52 -8.05 -9.58
CA PRO A 48 -0.90 -7.34 -8.37
C PRO A 48 -1.02 -5.83 -8.63
N GLY A 49 -1.98 -5.19 -7.97
CA GLY A 49 -2.20 -3.75 -8.06
C GLY A 49 -1.15 -2.91 -7.33
N PHE A 50 -0.12 -3.53 -6.79
CA PHE A 50 0.94 -2.93 -6.00
C PHE A 50 2.32 -3.32 -6.57
N SER A 51 3.33 -2.51 -6.27
CA SER A 51 4.72 -2.74 -6.68
C SER A 51 5.60 -2.87 -5.44
N PRO A 52 6.70 -3.64 -5.49
CA PRO A 52 7.67 -3.69 -4.41
C PRO A 52 8.17 -2.29 -4.07
N LYS A 53 8.70 -2.17 -2.85
CA LYS A 53 9.50 -1.00 -2.50
C LYS A 53 10.70 -0.91 -3.45
N ALA A 54 10.84 0.23 -4.12
CA ALA A 54 11.92 0.44 -5.06
C ALA A 54 13.30 0.33 -4.37
N GLY A 55 14.18 -0.50 -4.92
CA GLY A 55 15.59 -0.53 -4.57
C GLY A 55 16.34 0.68 -5.14
N ALA A 56 17.51 0.97 -4.59
CA ALA A 56 18.39 2.05 -5.05
C ALA A 56 19.79 1.52 -5.32
N ILE A 57 20.31 1.82 -6.50
CA ILE A 57 21.65 1.44 -6.94
C ILE A 57 22.50 2.70 -6.88
N SER A 58 23.50 2.71 -6.00
CA SER A 58 24.44 3.82 -5.92
C SER A 58 25.24 3.93 -7.22
N LEU A 59 25.32 5.14 -7.75
CA LEU A 59 26.04 5.44 -8.99
C LEU A 59 27.36 6.14 -8.68
N THR A 60 28.40 5.74 -9.41
CA THR A 60 29.72 6.36 -9.38
C THR A 60 30.18 6.67 -10.80
N LYS A 61 31.20 7.50 -10.94
CA LYS A 61 31.75 7.83 -12.26
C LYS A 61 32.27 6.57 -12.96
N GLY A 62 31.85 6.35 -14.19
CA GLY A 62 32.29 5.27 -15.06
C GLY A 62 33.63 5.58 -15.73
N VAL A 63 34.00 4.74 -16.71
CA VAL A 63 35.28 4.86 -17.41
C VAL A 63 35.29 6.08 -18.33
N ARG A 64 34.13 6.41 -18.92
CA ARG A 64 33.95 7.56 -19.81
C ARG A 64 33.39 8.76 -19.05
N ALA A 65 33.67 9.97 -19.54
CA ALA A 65 33.29 11.22 -18.86
C ALA A 65 31.77 11.34 -18.62
N GLU A 66 30.95 10.87 -19.56
CA GLU A 66 29.47 10.94 -19.52
C GLU A 66 28.81 9.66 -19.01
N GLU A 67 29.59 8.75 -18.44
CA GLU A 67 29.14 7.45 -17.99
C GLU A 67 29.13 7.38 -16.47
N LEU A 68 28.06 6.81 -15.92
CA LEU A 68 27.95 6.38 -14.55
C LEU A 68 27.89 4.85 -14.53
N GLN A 69 28.42 4.26 -13.47
CA GLN A 69 28.41 2.83 -13.25
C GLN A 69 27.87 2.52 -11.86
N GLY A 70 27.25 1.36 -11.74
CA GLY A 70 26.72 0.84 -10.49
C GLY A 70 26.72 -0.67 -10.47
N ARG A 71 26.48 -1.23 -9.29
CA ARG A 71 26.23 -2.66 -9.12
C ARG A 71 25.04 -2.88 -8.21
N PHE A 72 24.26 -3.89 -8.52
CA PHE A 72 23.17 -4.35 -7.66
C PHE A 72 23.19 -5.87 -7.63
N LYS A 73 22.60 -6.43 -6.58
CA LYS A 73 22.43 -7.87 -6.46
C LYS A 73 20.95 -8.18 -6.52
N LEU A 74 20.62 -9.24 -7.23
CA LEU A 74 19.40 -9.97 -6.98
C LEU A 74 19.73 -11.13 -6.04
N GLU A 75 18.74 -11.56 -5.27
CA GLU A 75 18.97 -12.61 -4.30
C GLU A 75 19.23 -13.98 -4.96
N GLY A 76 20.17 -14.73 -4.37
CA GLY A 76 20.70 -15.97 -4.94
C GLY A 76 21.94 -15.75 -5.82
N GLU A 77 22.33 -14.50 -6.08
CA GLU A 77 23.55 -14.19 -6.82
C GLU A 77 24.78 -14.13 -5.90
N ASP A 78 25.74 -15.00 -6.20
CA ASP A 78 27.07 -14.96 -5.61
C ASP A 78 27.93 -13.81 -6.20
N GLY A 79 29.04 -13.48 -5.56
CA GLY A 79 30.03 -12.53 -6.11
C GLY A 79 29.62 -11.05 -6.01
N PRO A 80 30.07 -10.18 -6.93
CA PRO A 80 29.85 -8.73 -6.84
C PRO A 80 28.45 -8.27 -7.28
N GLY A 81 27.60 -9.18 -7.77
CA GLY A 81 26.31 -8.87 -8.38
C GLY A 81 26.44 -8.29 -9.80
N ARG A 82 25.30 -7.90 -10.35
CA ARG A 82 25.14 -7.38 -11.70
C ARG A 82 25.73 -6.00 -11.87
N ALA A 83 26.54 -5.84 -12.92
CA ALA A 83 27.02 -4.52 -13.33
C ALA A 83 25.94 -3.74 -14.10
N LEU A 84 26.05 -2.41 -14.07
CA LEU A 84 25.31 -1.56 -14.99
C LEU A 84 26.11 -0.32 -15.37
N LYS A 85 25.71 0.26 -16.52
CA LYS A 85 26.21 1.53 -17.03
C LYS A 85 25.05 2.43 -17.45
N LEU A 86 25.09 3.68 -17.05
CA LEU A 86 24.10 4.71 -17.37
C LEU A 86 24.82 5.89 -18.01
N TRP A 87 24.40 6.33 -19.20
CA TRP A 87 25.05 7.44 -19.90
C TRP A 87 24.08 8.29 -20.72
N ARG A 88 24.58 9.45 -21.16
CA ARG A 88 23.88 10.38 -22.04
C ARG A 88 24.20 10.06 -23.50
N SER A 89 23.21 10.02 -24.37
CA SER A 89 23.43 9.84 -25.82
C SER A 89 23.80 11.13 -26.55
N GLN A 90 23.55 12.29 -25.94
CA GLN A 90 23.91 13.61 -26.44
C GLN A 90 24.61 14.40 -25.34
N PRO A 91 25.64 15.21 -25.67
CA PRO A 91 26.18 16.19 -24.73
C PRO A 91 25.04 17.08 -24.20
N GLU A 92 24.99 17.30 -22.89
CA GLU A 92 23.97 18.12 -22.19
C GLU A 92 22.53 17.53 -22.18
N GLY A 93 22.28 16.41 -22.86
CA GLY A 93 20.99 15.72 -22.84
C GLY A 93 20.83 14.80 -21.62
N MET A 94 19.61 14.35 -21.30
CA MET A 94 19.33 13.44 -20.19
C MET A 94 20.15 12.14 -20.23
N PHE A 95 20.42 11.54 -19.07
CA PHE A 95 20.85 10.14 -19.00
C PHE A 95 19.73 9.24 -19.55
N ASP A 96 19.93 8.74 -20.77
CA ASP A 96 18.89 8.13 -21.59
C ASP A 96 19.29 6.77 -22.19
N ARG A 97 20.46 6.27 -21.79
CA ARG A 97 20.97 4.95 -22.18
C ARG A 97 21.39 4.18 -20.94
N LEU A 98 20.93 2.94 -20.85
CA LEU A 98 21.23 2.00 -19.78
C LEU A 98 21.68 0.68 -20.39
N ALA A 99 22.78 0.13 -19.90
CA ALA A 99 23.16 -1.27 -20.11
C ALA A 99 23.22 -1.93 -18.72
N ILE A 100 22.68 -3.13 -18.61
CA ILE A 100 22.68 -3.94 -17.40
C ILE A 100 23.25 -5.30 -17.77
N ASP A 101 24.02 -5.88 -16.88
CA ASP A 101 24.46 -7.26 -16.92
C ASP A 101 23.23 -8.18 -16.91
N ALA A 102 22.79 -8.61 -18.10
CA ALA A 102 21.53 -9.31 -18.28
C ALA A 102 21.66 -10.81 -18.07
N ASP A 103 22.82 -11.40 -18.34
CA ASP A 103 23.08 -12.84 -18.22
C ASP A 103 23.78 -13.23 -16.90
N GLY A 104 24.23 -12.26 -16.12
CA GLY A 104 24.88 -12.49 -14.83
C GLY A 104 26.38 -12.77 -14.95
N ASP A 105 27.02 -12.42 -16.07
CA ASP A 105 28.47 -12.65 -16.29
C ASP A 105 29.37 -11.69 -15.48
N GLY A 106 28.77 -10.71 -14.79
CA GLY A 106 29.44 -9.71 -13.96
C GLY A 106 29.79 -8.42 -14.70
N SER A 107 29.45 -8.31 -15.98
CA SER A 107 29.76 -7.22 -16.90
C SER A 107 28.50 -6.68 -17.58
N ALA A 108 28.49 -5.39 -17.90
CA ALA A 108 27.43 -4.77 -18.70
C ALA A 108 27.97 -4.25 -20.06
N GLU A 109 29.14 -4.72 -20.47
CA GLU A 109 29.86 -4.18 -21.63
C GLU A 109 29.25 -4.60 -22.96
N ASN A 110 28.80 -5.85 -23.05
CA ASN A 110 28.29 -6.44 -24.29
C ASN A 110 26.75 -6.52 -24.31
N ASP A 111 26.09 -6.05 -23.26
CA ASP A 111 24.64 -6.12 -23.12
C ASP A 111 23.89 -5.12 -24.00
N PRO A 112 22.65 -5.47 -24.41
CA PRO A 112 21.80 -4.58 -25.17
C PRO A 112 21.56 -3.24 -24.46
N VAL A 113 21.65 -2.16 -25.24
CA VAL A 113 21.39 -0.82 -24.73
C VAL A 113 19.89 -0.54 -24.66
N ILE A 114 19.40 -0.29 -23.46
CA ILE A 114 18.03 0.11 -23.16
C ILE A 114 17.91 1.63 -23.31
N LYS A 115 16.93 2.08 -24.11
CA LYS A 115 16.63 3.50 -24.29
C LYS A 115 15.58 3.96 -23.27
N ALA A 116 15.80 5.13 -22.68
CA ALA A 116 14.83 5.72 -21.77
C ALA A 116 13.54 6.16 -22.48
N LYS A 117 12.42 6.05 -21.79
CA LYS A 117 11.22 6.83 -22.02
C LYS A 117 11.24 8.05 -21.10
N LEU A 118 11.38 9.24 -21.67
CA LEU A 118 11.42 10.49 -20.91
C LEU A 118 10.01 10.96 -20.52
N ARG A 119 9.87 11.50 -19.31
CA ARG A 119 8.62 12.09 -18.80
C ARG A 119 8.90 13.27 -17.88
N GLU A 120 7.98 14.23 -17.86
CA GLU A 120 7.93 15.26 -16.82
C GLU A 120 6.83 14.92 -15.82
N ILE A 121 7.19 14.79 -14.55
CA ILE A 121 6.26 14.43 -13.47
C ILE A 121 6.66 15.21 -12.23
N ARG A 122 5.76 16.04 -11.70
CA ARG A 122 5.96 16.83 -10.47
C ARG A 122 7.23 17.69 -10.52
N ASN A 123 7.36 18.49 -11.59
CA ASN A 123 8.48 19.40 -11.82
C ASN A 123 9.86 18.71 -11.79
N LYS A 124 9.89 17.43 -12.16
CA LYS A 124 11.11 16.64 -12.34
C LYS A 124 11.08 15.97 -13.70
N THR A 125 12.26 15.81 -14.28
CA THR A 125 12.46 15.04 -15.51
C THR A 125 12.86 13.62 -15.14
N TRP A 126 12.14 12.66 -15.69
CA TRP A 126 12.29 11.23 -15.43
C TRP A 126 12.81 10.52 -16.66
N SER A 127 13.88 9.73 -16.50
CA SER A 127 14.27 8.73 -17.49
C SER A 127 13.84 7.36 -16.99
N MET A 128 12.92 6.71 -17.70
CA MET A 128 12.39 5.39 -17.34
C MET A 128 12.89 4.31 -18.30
N PHE A 129 13.38 3.20 -17.76
CA PHE A 129 13.91 2.07 -18.53
C PHE A 129 13.16 0.78 -18.17
N ALA A 130 13.01 -0.11 -19.15
CA ALA A 130 12.49 -1.45 -18.95
C ALA A 130 13.57 -2.45 -19.36
N GLY A 131 14.10 -3.19 -18.38
CA GLY A 131 15.14 -4.19 -18.56
C GLY A 131 14.65 -5.59 -18.23
N GLN A 132 15.39 -6.57 -18.69
CA GLN A 132 15.21 -7.97 -18.37
C GLN A 132 16.56 -8.54 -17.96
N VAL A 133 16.55 -9.37 -16.93
CA VAL A 133 17.72 -10.12 -16.48
C VAL A 133 17.36 -11.58 -16.31
N THR A 134 18.32 -12.44 -16.59
CA THR A 134 18.18 -13.88 -16.45
C THR A 134 18.86 -14.30 -15.16
N VAL A 135 18.10 -14.91 -14.26
CA VAL A 135 18.64 -15.51 -13.04
C VAL A 135 18.65 -17.03 -13.15
N ALA A 136 19.75 -17.64 -12.74
CA ALA A 136 19.82 -19.08 -12.61
C ALA A 136 18.78 -19.55 -11.58
N TYR A 137 17.88 -20.41 -12.00
CA TYR A 137 16.84 -20.94 -11.14
C TYR A 137 17.17 -22.38 -10.80
N GLN A 138 17.36 -22.65 -9.51
CA GLN A 138 17.39 -24.01 -8.98
C GLN A 138 16.14 -24.21 -8.13
N ASN A 139 15.20 -25.03 -8.61
CA ASN A 139 14.33 -25.77 -7.71
C ASN A 139 14.79 -27.24 -7.71
N GLU A 140 14.44 -28.01 -6.66
CA GLU A 140 14.85 -29.42 -6.53
C GLU A 140 14.30 -30.32 -7.67
N ALA A 141 13.42 -29.81 -8.53
CA ALA A 141 12.76 -30.55 -9.62
C ALA A 141 13.19 -30.13 -11.05
N GLN A 142 13.70 -28.91 -11.27
CA GLN A 142 13.99 -28.26 -12.55
C GLN A 142 14.99 -27.11 -12.37
N ALA A 143 16.10 -27.17 -13.12
CA ALA A 143 17.05 -26.09 -13.30
C ALA A 143 16.79 -25.43 -14.65
N ALA A 144 16.08 -24.30 -14.67
CA ALA A 144 15.78 -23.58 -15.90
C ALA A 144 15.79 -22.09 -15.65
N ASP A 145 16.75 -21.39 -16.25
CA ASP A 145 16.92 -19.95 -16.19
C ASP A 145 15.60 -19.18 -16.32
N GLN A 146 15.41 -18.19 -15.45
CA GLN A 146 14.19 -17.39 -15.41
C GLN A 146 14.45 -15.93 -15.73
N VAL A 147 13.55 -15.35 -16.51
CA VAL A 147 13.60 -13.94 -16.91
C VAL A 147 12.83 -13.10 -15.92
N ILE A 148 13.53 -12.23 -15.20
CA ILE A 148 12.97 -11.22 -14.31
C ILE A 148 12.81 -9.91 -15.08
N ASN A 149 11.64 -9.28 -14.98
CA ASN A 149 11.38 -7.98 -15.59
C ASN A 149 11.61 -6.85 -14.57
N LEU A 150 12.53 -5.94 -14.90
CA LEU A 150 12.92 -4.84 -14.03
C LEU A 150 12.53 -3.50 -14.67
N SER A 151 11.97 -2.60 -13.87
CA SER A 151 11.86 -1.19 -14.24
C SER A 151 12.94 -0.42 -13.52
N TYR A 152 13.61 0.49 -14.24
CA TYR A 152 14.60 1.40 -13.68
C TYR A 152 14.20 2.83 -13.95
N TRP A 153 14.58 3.74 -13.06
CA TRP A 153 14.39 5.16 -13.32
C TRP A 153 15.35 6.04 -12.54
N ILE A 154 15.59 7.21 -13.10
CA ILE A 154 16.12 8.38 -12.39
C ILE A 154 15.09 9.49 -12.44
N ALA A 155 15.10 10.36 -11.44
CA ALA A 155 14.27 11.55 -11.37
C ALA A 155 15.13 12.72 -10.91
N VAL A 156 15.35 13.69 -11.80
CA VAL A 156 16.21 14.84 -11.59
C VAL A 156 15.43 16.14 -11.75
N LYS A 157 15.88 17.22 -11.12
CA LYS A 157 15.28 18.56 -11.23
C LYS A 157 15.60 19.23 -12.56
N SER A 158 16.76 18.93 -13.12
CA SER A 158 17.17 19.42 -14.45
C SER A 158 17.96 18.36 -15.19
N GLN A 159 18.08 18.51 -16.52
CA GLN A 159 18.86 17.58 -17.33
C GLN A 159 20.36 17.60 -17.03
N GLU A 160 20.88 18.69 -16.45
CA GLU A 160 22.28 18.85 -16.08
C GLU A 160 22.65 18.07 -14.81
N GLU A 161 21.68 17.83 -13.92
CA GLU A 161 21.87 17.11 -12.67
C GLU A 161 22.41 15.69 -12.92
N VAL A 162 23.44 15.33 -12.17
CA VAL A 162 24.03 13.98 -12.19
C VAL A 162 23.37 13.16 -11.08
N PRO A 163 22.65 12.07 -11.42
CA PRO A 163 21.95 11.28 -10.42
C PRO A 163 22.94 10.49 -9.53
N GLU A 164 22.73 10.55 -8.22
CA GLU A 164 23.52 9.75 -7.25
C GLU A 164 23.07 8.28 -7.19
N SER A 165 21.83 8.00 -7.59
CA SER A 165 21.30 6.64 -7.61
C SER A 165 20.37 6.37 -8.79
N LEU A 166 20.41 5.14 -9.29
CA LEU A 166 19.40 4.58 -10.19
C LEU A 166 18.40 3.79 -9.34
N ARG A 167 17.12 4.15 -9.40
CA ARG A 167 16.07 3.36 -8.75
C ARG A 167 15.68 2.18 -9.60
N TYR A 168 15.28 1.09 -8.97
CA TYR A 168 14.75 -0.07 -9.68
C TYR A 168 13.63 -0.76 -8.90
N ALA A 169 12.77 -1.48 -9.61
CA ALA A 169 11.74 -2.34 -9.05
C ALA A 169 11.57 -3.58 -9.91
N ASN A 170 11.51 -4.72 -9.23
CA ASN A 170 11.12 -6.02 -9.74
C ASN A 170 9.62 -5.99 -9.99
N ASN A 171 9.21 -6.01 -11.25
CA ASN A 171 7.79 -6.07 -11.59
C ASN A 171 7.28 -7.51 -11.68
N SER A 172 8.09 -8.47 -11.24
CA SER A 172 7.73 -9.87 -11.26
C SER A 172 6.86 -10.17 -10.05
N PHE A 173 5.87 -11.01 -10.31
CA PHE A 173 5.01 -11.61 -9.31
C PHE A 173 4.93 -13.08 -9.68
N MET A 174 4.63 -13.89 -8.68
CA MET A 174 4.41 -15.31 -8.87
C MET A 174 2.94 -15.62 -8.81
N ILE A 175 2.57 -16.67 -9.54
CA ILE A 175 1.24 -17.24 -9.52
C ILE A 175 1.34 -18.74 -9.28
N SER A 176 0.37 -19.29 -8.56
CA SER A 176 0.16 -20.73 -8.46
C SER A 176 -1.34 -21.01 -8.58
N PRO A 177 -1.78 -21.80 -9.57
CA PRO A 177 -3.17 -22.24 -9.63
C PRO A 177 -3.46 -23.22 -8.50
N VAL A 178 -4.66 -23.16 -7.94
CA VAL A 178 -5.13 -24.07 -6.91
C VAL A 178 -6.61 -24.34 -7.11
N GLU A 179 -7.02 -25.60 -6.96
CA GLU A 179 -8.42 -26.00 -7.00
C GLU A 179 -8.96 -26.09 -5.57
N ILE A 180 -10.06 -25.40 -5.30
CA ILE A 180 -10.72 -25.37 -3.99
C ILE A 180 -12.20 -25.64 -4.22
N ALA A 181 -12.70 -26.76 -3.68
CA ALA A 181 -14.10 -27.17 -3.81
C ALA A 181 -14.59 -27.18 -5.29
N GLU A 182 -13.81 -27.77 -6.19
CA GLU A 182 -14.08 -27.89 -7.63
C GLU A 182 -14.08 -26.55 -8.40
N GLU A 183 -13.61 -25.47 -7.77
CA GLU A 183 -13.44 -24.16 -8.41
C GLU A 183 -11.96 -23.78 -8.53
N GLU A 184 -11.60 -23.11 -9.62
CA GLU A 184 -10.23 -22.68 -9.90
C GLU A 184 -9.91 -21.31 -9.30
N TYR A 185 -8.85 -21.28 -8.51
CA TYR A 185 -8.29 -20.09 -7.91
C TYR A 185 -6.84 -19.90 -8.30
N VAL A 186 -6.35 -18.67 -8.15
CA VAL A 186 -4.94 -18.34 -8.33
C VAL A 186 -4.44 -17.67 -7.07
N VAL A 187 -3.38 -18.24 -6.49
CA VAL A 187 -2.58 -17.61 -5.44
C VAL A 187 -1.58 -16.70 -6.12
N VAL A 188 -1.59 -15.42 -5.76
CA VAL A 188 -0.66 -14.41 -6.25
C VAL A 188 0.30 -14.07 -5.13
N LEU A 189 1.59 -14.01 -5.45
CA LEU A 189 2.66 -13.69 -4.52
C LEU A 189 3.56 -12.63 -5.16
N SER A 190 3.98 -11.66 -4.37
CA SER A 190 4.79 -10.54 -4.81
C SER A 190 5.82 -10.25 -3.76
N ASP A 191 7.06 -10.21 -4.23
CA ASP A 191 8.20 -9.70 -3.50
C ASP A 191 7.92 -8.23 -3.16
N GLY A 192 7.82 -7.94 -1.87
CA GLY A 192 7.46 -6.63 -1.33
C GLY A 192 8.69 -5.76 -1.06
N ASN A 193 9.83 -6.37 -0.81
CA ASN A 193 11.06 -5.71 -0.37
C ASN A 193 12.11 -5.60 -1.49
N ASN A 194 11.85 -6.23 -2.63
CA ASN A 194 12.65 -6.27 -3.85
C ASN A 194 13.99 -7.04 -3.73
N ASP A 195 14.03 -8.08 -2.91
CA ASP A 195 15.22 -8.95 -2.77
C ASP A 195 15.19 -10.13 -3.76
N GLY A 196 14.03 -10.69 -4.10
CA GLY A 196 13.86 -11.83 -4.98
C GLY A 196 13.63 -13.16 -4.25
N ARG A 197 13.59 -13.16 -2.92
CA ARG A 197 13.00 -14.24 -2.12
C ARG A 197 11.53 -13.92 -1.84
N TYR A 198 10.82 -14.98 -1.45
CA TYR A 198 9.44 -14.87 -1.02
C TYR A 198 9.32 -15.44 0.39
N GLU A 199 9.14 -14.58 1.37
CA GLU A 199 9.15 -14.94 2.78
C GLU A 199 8.20 -14.05 3.60
N ALA A 200 8.25 -14.19 4.93
CA ALA A 200 7.40 -13.42 5.83
C ALA A 200 7.57 -11.91 5.61
N GLY A 201 6.45 -11.20 5.42
CA GLY A 201 6.43 -9.76 5.10
C GLY A 201 6.20 -9.45 3.61
N ASP A 202 6.43 -10.42 2.72
CA ASP A 202 6.03 -10.30 1.32
C ASP A 202 4.52 -10.34 1.15
N LYS A 203 4.03 -9.91 -0.01
CA LYS A 203 2.61 -9.72 -0.23
C LYS A 203 2.02 -10.88 -1.00
N TRP A 204 0.90 -11.42 -0.51
CA TRP A 204 0.17 -12.48 -1.17
C TRP A 204 -1.33 -12.26 -1.19
N GLY A 205 -2.02 -13.09 -1.95
CA GLY A 205 -3.46 -13.16 -1.99
C GLY A 205 -3.96 -14.35 -2.77
N ILE A 206 -5.26 -14.59 -2.66
CA ILE A 206 -5.98 -15.60 -3.44
C ILE A 206 -7.23 -14.97 -4.04
N ARG A 207 -7.58 -15.38 -5.26
CA ARG A 207 -8.81 -14.96 -5.95
C ARG A 207 -9.21 -15.97 -7.01
N ALA A 208 -10.44 -15.87 -7.50
CA ALA A 208 -10.92 -16.74 -8.58
C ALA A 208 -10.08 -16.56 -9.85
N ALA A 209 -9.81 -17.65 -10.57
CA ALA A 209 -8.96 -17.64 -11.77
C ALA A 209 -9.54 -16.76 -12.89
N ASN A 210 -10.87 -16.63 -12.96
CA ASN A 210 -11.55 -15.78 -13.95
C ASN A 210 -11.65 -14.30 -13.53
N GLU A 211 -11.24 -13.94 -12.31
CA GLU A 211 -11.36 -12.57 -11.82
C GLU A 211 -10.31 -11.66 -12.46
N THR A 212 -10.79 -10.57 -13.08
CA THR A 212 -9.95 -9.58 -13.77
C THR A 212 -9.85 -8.25 -13.02
N SER A 213 -10.54 -8.13 -11.88
CA SER A 213 -10.50 -6.94 -11.05
C SER A 213 -9.08 -6.69 -10.54
N ARG A 214 -8.76 -5.42 -10.23
CA ARG A 214 -7.46 -5.10 -9.64
C ARG A 214 -7.40 -5.73 -8.26
N PHE A 215 -6.34 -6.49 -8.01
CA PHE A 215 -6.05 -7.00 -6.69
C PHE A 215 -5.54 -5.87 -5.79
N THR A 216 -6.38 -5.36 -4.88
CA THR A 216 -6.15 -4.12 -4.12
C THR A 216 -5.86 -4.32 -2.63
N THR A 217 -6.11 -5.50 -2.10
CA THR A 217 -5.94 -5.82 -0.66
C THR A 217 -5.07 -7.05 -0.46
N PRO A 218 -3.77 -6.99 -0.80
CA PRO A 218 -2.83 -8.05 -0.42
C PRO A 218 -2.74 -8.21 1.10
N ARG A 219 -2.38 -9.43 1.50
CA ARG A 219 -1.97 -9.79 2.87
C ARG A 219 -0.48 -10.03 2.91
N GLU A 220 0.10 -9.98 4.10
CA GLU A 220 1.51 -10.36 4.29
C GLU A 220 1.63 -11.88 4.41
N VAL A 221 2.71 -12.44 3.90
CA VAL A 221 3.06 -13.84 4.18
C VAL A 221 3.31 -13.93 5.69
N GLY A 222 2.66 -14.89 6.34
CA GLY A 222 2.54 -14.98 7.81
C GLY A 222 1.21 -14.46 8.36
N ASP A 223 0.46 -13.67 7.58
CA ASP A 223 -0.94 -13.35 7.82
C ASP A 223 -1.86 -14.35 7.09
N PHE A 224 -3.18 -14.12 7.14
CA PHE A 224 -4.17 -14.96 6.47
C PHE A 224 -5.07 -14.18 5.51
N TYR A 225 -5.70 -14.90 4.59
CA TYR A 225 -6.60 -14.36 3.57
C TYR A 225 -7.99 -14.99 3.69
N TRP A 226 -9.05 -14.19 3.52
CA TRP A 226 -10.42 -14.68 3.43
C TRP A 226 -10.81 -14.96 1.99
N LEU A 227 -11.38 -16.13 1.74
CA LEU A 227 -11.94 -16.52 0.46
C LEU A 227 -13.31 -17.17 0.71
N ASN A 228 -14.37 -16.54 0.22
CA ASN A 228 -15.75 -17.02 0.37
C ASN A 228 -16.12 -17.39 1.82
N GLY A 229 -15.72 -16.57 2.79
CA GLY A 229 -15.99 -16.80 4.21
C GLY A 229 -15.12 -17.87 4.90
N GLN A 230 -14.14 -18.46 4.20
CA GLN A 230 -13.14 -19.35 4.77
C GLN A 230 -11.77 -18.67 4.81
N ALA A 231 -11.06 -18.76 5.93
CA ALA A 231 -9.71 -18.22 6.07
C ALA A 231 -8.64 -19.25 5.66
N TYR A 232 -7.60 -18.76 4.99
CA TYR A 232 -6.46 -19.54 4.51
C TYR A 232 -5.14 -18.91 4.96
N LYS A 233 -4.18 -19.75 5.37
CA LYS A 233 -2.78 -19.36 5.55
C LYS A 233 -1.95 -19.83 4.38
N LEU A 234 -1.03 -18.98 3.95
CA LEU A 234 0.04 -19.34 3.04
C LEU A 234 1.31 -19.67 3.84
N SER A 235 1.85 -20.86 3.62
CA SER A 235 3.18 -21.24 4.09
C SER A 235 4.10 -21.45 2.90
N LEU A 236 5.33 -20.93 2.99
CA LEU A 236 6.33 -21.02 1.94
C LEU A 236 7.52 -21.85 2.42
N GLU A 237 8.18 -22.53 1.49
CA GLU A 237 9.35 -23.37 1.74
C GLU A 237 10.40 -23.28 0.63
N GLY A 238 11.56 -23.88 0.91
CA GLY A 238 12.72 -23.81 0.03
C GLY A 238 13.44 -22.46 0.10
N ALA A 239 14.68 -22.41 -0.40
CA ALA A 239 15.51 -21.23 -0.30
C ALA A 239 14.91 -19.99 -1.00
N SER A 240 14.09 -20.18 -2.03
CA SER A 240 13.45 -19.09 -2.77
C SER A 240 12.03 -18.75 -2.30
N GLY A 241 11.39 -19.60 -1.48
CA GLY A 241 9.99 -19.44 -1.08
C GLY A 241 8.97 -19.64 -2.19
N ARG A 242 9.34 -20.37 -3.25
CA ARG A 242 8.49 -20.60 -4.43
C ARG A 242 7.72 -21.92 -4.39
N LEU A 243 7.95 -22.71 -3.36
CA LEU A 243 7.13 -23.86 -3.02
C LEU A 243 6.39 -23.52 -1.73
N GLY A 244 5.26 -24.17 -1.50
CA GLY A 244 4.47 -23.90 -0.31
C GLY A 244 3.16 -24.65 -0.32
N TRP A 245 2.28 -24.29 0.61
CA TRP A 245 0.93 -24.81 0.65
C TRP A 245 -0.04 -23.77 1.21
N LEU A 246 -1.31 -23.91 0.83
CA LEU A 246 -2.42 -23.29 1.54
C LEU A 246 -2.96 -24.24 2.59
N GLU A 247 -3.38 -23.65 3.70
CA GLU A 247 -4.06 -24.37 4.78
C GLU A 247 -5.31 -23.62 5.23
N MET A 248 -6.44 -24.31 5.23
CA MET A 248 -7.68 -23.80 5.85
C MET A 248 -7.54 -23.80 7.36
N PHE A 249 -8.01 -22.73 8.01
CA PHE A 249 -8.08 -22.66 9.46
C PHE A 249 -9.20 -21.71 9.93
N ASP A 250 -9.54 -21.78 11.21
CA ASP A 250 -10.42 -20.82 11.88
C ASP A 250 -9.56 -19.79 12.64
N PRO A 251 -9.60 -18.48 12.28
CA PRO A 251 -8.87 -17.44 12.98
C PRO A 251 -9.53 -17.01 14.30
N GLY A 252 -10.73 -17.52 14.62
CA GLY A 252 -11.48 -17.13 15.82
C GLY A 252 -12.14 -15.75 15.73
N ILE A 253 -12.14 -15.15 14.53
CA ILE A 253 -12.82 -13.89 14.21
C ILE A 253 -13.56 -14.04 12.88
N THR A 254 -14.60 -13.24 12.68
CA THR A 254 -15.32 -13.18 11.40
C THR A 254 -14.55 -12.38 10.35
N GLU A 255 -14.87 -12.59 9.07
CA GLU A 255 -14.33 -11.79 7.96
C GLU A 255 -14.61 -10.29 8.14
N GLU A 256 -15.80 -9.95 8.65
CA GLU A 256 -16.17 -8.57 8.92
C GLU A 256 -15.33 -7.98 10.07
N GLU A 257 -15.12 -8.70 11.17
CA GLU A 257 -14.24 -8.25 12.25
C GLU A 257 -12.79 -8.05 11.78
N ASP A 258 -12.26 -8.96 10.96
CA ASP A 258 -10.93 -8.82 10.34
C ASP A 258 -10.88 -7.56 9.46
N ARG A 259 -11.86 -7.39 8.57
CA ARG A 259 -11.97 -6.22 7.68
C ARG A 259 -12.02 -4.91 8.47
N LEU A 260 -12.83 -4.86 9.52
CA LEU A 260 -13.01 -3.69 10.38
C LEU A 260 -11.75 -3.37 11.19
N SER A 261 -11.07 -4.39 11.72
CA SER A 261 -9.83 -4.21 12.49
C SER A 261 -8.68 -3.65 11.65
N ARG A 262 -8.68 -3.94 10.35
CA ARG A 262 -7.61 -3.53 9.40
C ARG A 262 -7.92 -2.26 8.63
N ASP A 263 -9.17 -1.79 8.65
CA ASP A 263 -9.52 -0.49 8.09
C ASP A 263 -9.00 0.62 9.01
N ARG A 264 -7.78 1.09 8.70
CA ARG A 264 -7.09 2.19 9.41
C ARG A 264 -7.94 3.46 9.60
N HIS A 265 -8.96 3.66 8.77
CA HIS A 265 -9.85 4.82 8.81
C HIS A 265 -11.27 4.46 9.26
N TYR A 266 -11.51 3.24 9.75
CA TYR A 266 -12.84 2.79 10.13
C TYR A 266 -13.51 3.75 11.13
N LYS A 267 -12.78 4.11 12.20
CA LYS A 267 -13.26 5.06 13.22
C LYS A 267 -13.65 6.41 12.62
N ASP A 268 -12.90 6.89 11.64
CA ASP A 268 -13.16 8.16 10.96
C ASP A 268 -14.37 8.05 10.00
N LYS A 269 -14.54 6.90 9.33
CA LYS A 269 -15.67 6.63 8.43
C LYS A 269 -17.00 6.58 9.18
N ILE A 270 -17.04 5.96 10.36
CA ILE A 270 -18.25 5.81 11.17
C ILE A 270 -18.53 7.00 12.10
N ALA A 271 -17.62 7.99 12.16
CA ALA A 271 -17.83 9.17 12.98
C ALA A 271 -19.12 9.90 12.57
N LYS A 272 -19.87 10.39 13.56
CA LYS A 272 -21.10 11.15 13.33
C LYS A 272 -20.79 12.39 12.46
N ARG A 273 -21.51 12.54 11.34
CA ARG A 273 -21.39 13.71 10.46
C ARG A 273 -22.13 14.92 11.03
N ALA A 274 -21.53 16.10 10.88
CA ALA A 274 -22.22 17.36 11.14
C ALA A 274 -23.27 17.64 10.07
N SER A 275 -24.26 18.48 10.39
CA SER A 275 -25.23 18.96 9.40
C SER A 275 -24.59 19.81 8.31
N SER A 276 -23.49 20.50 8.65
CA SER A 276 -22.68 21.29 7.74
C SER A 276 -21.20 21.00 8.01
N PRO A 277 -20.35 20.83 6.98
CA PRO A 277 -18.93 20.64 7.16
C PRO A 277 -18.26 21.89 7.73
N LEU A 278 -17.00 21.74 8.15
CA LEU A 278 -16.16 22.85 8.58
C LEU A 278 -16.07 23.94 7.48
N ALA A 279 -16.28 25.19 7.86
CA ALA A 279 -16.36 26.30 6.92
C ALA A 279 -14.97 26.89 6.64
N PHE A 280 -14.33 26.41 5.57
CA PHE A 280 -13.05 26.95 5.12
C PHE A 280 -13.19 28.28 4.37
N ARG A 281 -12.27 29.20 4.65
CA ARG A 281 -12.02 30.40 3.84
C ARG A 281 -10.89 30.12 2.85
N HIS A 282 -10.96 30.72 1.68
CA HIS A 282 -9.93 30.59 0.63
C HIS A 282 -9.16 31.89 0.36
N ASP A 283 -9.68 33.04 0.77
CA ASP A 283 -8.89 34.27 0.82
C ASP A 283 -8.11 34.30 2.13
N ILE A 284 -6.83 33.91 2.05
CA ILE A 284 -5.95 33.74 3.21
C ILE A 284 -5.80 35.05 3.98
N GLN A 285 -5.52 36.15 3.29
CA GLN A 285 -5.25 37.44 3.93
C GLN A 285 -6.50 38.02 4.58
N ALA A 286 -7.65 37.93 3.91
CA ALA A 286 -8.91 38.37 4.49
C ALA A 286 -9.29 37.53 5.72
N ALA A 287 -9.08 36.22 5.68
CA ALA A 287 -9.42 35.33 6.79
C ALA A 287 -8.49 35.48 8.01
N ILE A 288 -7.19 35.70 7.79
CA ILE A 288 -6.25 36.03 8.88
C ILE A 288 -6.68 37.34 9.55
N LYS A 289 -7.04 38.36 8.75
CA LYS A 289 -7.56 39.62 9.28
C LYS A 289 -8.87 39.45 10.04
N GLU A 290 -9.79 38.63 9.54
CA GLU A 290 -11.04 38.25 10.23
C GLU A 290 -10.73 37.64 11.60
N ALA A 291 -9.80 36.69 11.66
CA ALA A 291 -9.39 36.04 12.90
C ALA A 291 -8.78 37.01 13.92
N GLN A 292 -7.84 37.86 13.46
CA GLN A 292 -7.20 38.89 14.28
C GLN A 292 -8.22 39.88 14.86
N GLN A 293 -9.15 40.36 14.03
CA GLN A 293 -10.20 41.30 14.46
C GLN A 293 -11.19 40.65 15.44
N ALA A 294 -11.49 39.37 15.25
CA ALA A 294 -12.36 38.60 16.14
C ALA A 294 -11.66 38.11 17.42
N GLY A 295 -10.34 38.30 17.55
CA GLY A 295 -9.55 37.74 18.65
C GLY A 295 -9.55 36.21 18.67
N LYS A 296 -9.72 35.57 17.50
CA LYS A 296 -9.81 34.12 17.35
C LYS A 296 -8.51 33.54 16.81
N ALA A 297 -8.22 32.31 17.23
CA ALA A 297 -7.19 31.51 16.58
C ALA A 297 -7.60 31.21 15.13
N TYR A 298 -6.62 30.96 14.28
CA TYR A 298 -6.88 30.52 12.91
C TYR A 298 -6.05 29.31 12.53
N PHE A 299 -6.64 28.46 11.71
CA PHE A 299 -6.06 27.21 11.25
C PHE A 299 -5.80 27.31 9.75
N LEU A 300 -4.57 27.10 9.32
CA LEU A 300 -4.18 26.96 7.93
C LEU A 300 -4.02 25.48 7.59
N ASP A 301 -4.84 24.99 6.66
CA ASP A 301 -4.73 23.67 6.04
C ASP A 301 -4.10 23.81 4.65
N PHE A 302 -2.86 23.38 4.53
CA PHE A 302 -2.15 23.34 3.25
C PHE A 302 -2.47 22.04 2.52
N GLU A 303 -2.99 22.15 1.30
CA GLU A 303 -3.34 21.03 0.44
C GLU A 303 -2.85 21.23 -1.00
N THR A 304 -3.13 20.24 -1.85
CA THR A 304 -3.03 20.37 -3.31
C THR A 304 -4.15 19.57 -3.99
N SER A 305 -4.51 19.97 -5.21
CA SER A 305 -5.56 19.31 -6.02
C SER A 305 -5.35 17.79 -6.24
N TRP A 306 -4.11 17.32 -6.19
CA TRP A 306 -3.72 15.91 -6.40
C TRP A 306 -3.48 15.14 -5.10
N CYS A 307 -3.62 15.78 -3.94
CA CYS A 307 -3.36 15.18 -2.63
C CYS A 307 -4.49 14.21 -2.20
N GLY A 308 -4.24 12.91 -2.29
CA GLY A 308 -5.20 11.88 -1.85
C GLY A 308 -5.57 11.95 -0.37
N PRO A 309 -4.60 12.04 0.56
CA PRO A 309 -4.90 12.18 1.98
C PRO A 309 -5.69 13.46 2.35
N CYS A 310 -5.47 14.57 1.64
CA CYS A 310 -6.22 15.82 1.84
C CYS A 310 -7.72 15.60 1.55
N LYS A 311 -8.04 14.99 0.40
CA LYS A 311 -9.42 14.62 0.03
C LYS A 311 -10.07 13.65 1.02
N GLN A 312 -9.28 12.78 1.64
CA GLN A 312 -9.75 11.88 2.69
C GLN A 312 -10.10 12.64 3.98
N MET A 313 -9.29 13.63 4.39
CA MET A 313 -9.61 14.49 5.54
C MET A 313 -10.85 15.34 5.26
N ASP A 314 -11.00 15.89 4.05
CA ASP A 314 -12.18 16.67 3.68
C ASP A 314 -13.47 15.87 3.81
N SER A 315 -13.48 14.65 3.29
CA SER A 315 -14.68 13.81 3.27
C SER A 315 -14.98 13.18 4.62
N MET A 316 -13.96 12.78 5.40
CA MET A 316 -14.15 11.98 6.62
C MET A 316 -13.85 12.71 7.92
N VAL A 317 -13.03 13.75 7.92
CA VAL A 317 -12.53 14.38 9.15
C VAL A 317 -13.15 15.74 9.36
N TYR A 318 -13.07 16.64 8.37
CA TYR A 318 -13.66 17.98 8.45
C TYR A 318 -15.19 18.01 8.35
N THR A 319 -15.81 16.86 8.06
CA THR A 319 -17.28 16.66 8.11
C THR A 319 -17.75 16.05 9.43
N ALA A 320 -16.83 15.62 10.31
CA ALA A 320 -17.19 14.98 11.57
C ALA A 320 -17.68 16.01 12.60
N GLN A 321 -18.79 15.71 13.28
CA GLN A 321 -19.41 16.60 14.27
C GLN A 321 -18.43 17.05 15.36
N LEU A 322 -17.62 16.13 15.88
CA LEU A 322 -16.63 16.44 16.93
C LEU A 322 -15.58 17.45 16.46
N VAL A 323 -15.15 17.35 15.20
CA VAL A 323 -14.15 18.26 14.62
C VAL A 323 -14.77 19.63 14.36
N VAL A 324 -15.99 19.67 13.82
CA VAL A 324 -16.74 20.92 13.61
C VAL A 324 -17.01 21.64 14.93
N ASP A 325 -17.41 20.90 15.97
CA ASP A 325 -17.67 21.46 17.30
C ASP A 325 -16.38 21.99 17.95
N ALA A 326 -15.27 21.26 17.83
CA ALA A 326 -13.97 21.69 18.36
C ALA A 326 -13.41 22.92 17.65
N ALA A 327 -13.69 23.08 16.35
CA ALA A 327 -13.23 24.21 15.55
C ALA A 327 -14.13 25.45 15.62
N LYS A 328 -15.20 25.45 16.43
CA LYS A 328 -16.23 26.51 16.43
C LYS A 328 -15.67 27.92 16.70
N GLU A 329 -14.61 28.02 17.50
CA GLU A 329 -13.95 29.29 17.84
C GLU A 329 -12.66 29.54 17.04
N ILE A 330 -12.47 28.81 15.93
CA ILE A 330 -11.29 28.88 15.08
C ILE A 330 -11.70 29.28 13.66
N ILE A 331 -11.02 30.28 13.09
CA ILE A 331 -11.18 30.60 11.66
C ILE A 331 -10.36 29.59 10.85
N CYS A 332 -11.03 28.75 10.06
CA CYS A 332 -10.37 27.73 9.25
C CYS A 332 -10.12 28.25 7.84
N ILE A 333 -8.90 28.08 7.35
CA ILE A 333 -8.40 28.62 6.10
C ILE A 333 -7.76 27.47 5.32
N LYS A 334 -8.03 27.41 4.03
CA LYS A 334 -7.47 26.41 3.14
C LYS A 334 -6.60 27.06 2.08
N ALA A 335 -5.38 26.56 1.94
CA ALA A 335 -4.38 27.09 1.03
C ALA A 335 -3.91 26.00 0.07
N ASP A 336 -3.99 26.25 -1.24
CA ASP A 336 -3.37 25.37 -2.23
C ASP A 336 -1.87 25.70 -2.31
N GLY A 337 -1.04 24.72 -1.96
CA GLY A 337 0.39 24.90 -1.92
C GLY A 337 1.07 24.98 -3.30
N ASP A 338 0.38 24.61 -4.38
CA ASP A 338 0.84 24.86 -5.75
C ASP A 338 0.56 26.31 -6.19
N GLU A 339 -0.41 26.99 -5.56
CA GLU A 339 -0.74 28.40 -5.84
C GLU A 339 0.01 29.37 -4.88
N GLU A 340 0.23 28.95 -3.64
CA GLU A 340 0.78 29.77 -2.55
C GLU A 340 2.25 29.45 -2.23
N GLU A 341 3.10 29.34 -3.26
CA GLU A 341 4.50 28.89 -3.13
C GLU A 341 5.32 29.74 -2.13
N ALA A 342 5.11 31.05 -2.10
CA ALA A 342 5.82 31.94 -1.19
C ALA A 342 5.47 31.66 0.28
N LEU A 343 4.18 31.40 0.56
CA LEU A 343 3.70 31.08 1.90
C LEU A 343 4.15 29.68 2.34
N VAL A 344 4.14 28.71 1.43
CA VAL A 344 4.70 27.36 1.64
C VAL A 344 6.17 27.44 2.05
N ALA A 345 6.96 28.27 1.36
CA ALA A 345 8.36 28.49 1.70
C ALA A 345 8.54 29.21 3.04
N GLU A 346 7.76 30.27 3.30
CA GLU A 346 7.81 31.04 4.54
C GLU A 346 7.50 30.18 5.77
N LEU A 347 6.48 29.33 5.69
CA LEU A 347 6.04 28.48 6.80
C LEU A 347 6.72 27.10 6.84
N ASN A 348 7.67 26.86 5.94
CA ASN A 348 8.42 25.61 5.79
C ASN A 348 7.49 24.39 5.67
N VAL A 349 6.51 24.46 4.77
CA VAL A 349 5.60 23.36 4.45
C VAL A 349 6.32 22.40 3.49
N THR A 350 6.51 21.16 3.94
CA THR A 350 7.33 20.16 3.23
C THR A 350 6.55 18.94 2.73
N SER A 351 5.27 18.84 3.09
CA SER A 351 4.38 17.73 2.73
C SER A 351 2.93 18.18 2.75
N TYR A 352 2.03 17.40 2.15
CA TYR A 352 0.59 17.66 2.19
C TYR A 352 -0.18 16.43 2.69
N PRO A 353 -1.24 16.60 3.50
CA PRO A 353 -1.66 17.87 4.11
C PRO A 353 -0.68 18.32 5.20
N THR A 354 -0.59 19.63 5.41
CA THR A 354 0.07 20.21 6.59
C THR A 354 -0.91 21.20 7.23
N GLY A 355 -1.24 20.96 8.49
CA GLY A 355 -2.12 21.84 9.25
C GLY A 355 -1.35 22.62 10.29
N ILE A 356 -1.57 23.94 10.35
CA ILE A 356 -0.90 24.83 11.30
C ILE A 356 -1.94 25.68 12.01
N LEU A 357 -1.96 25.64 13.35
CA LEU A 357 -2.83 26.45 14.18
C LEU A 357 -2.04 27.65 14.71
N PHE A 358 -2.61 28.84 14.52
CA PHE A 358 -2.05 30.11 14.97
C PHE A 358 -2.94 30.76 16.01
N SER A 359 -2.32 31.48 16.94
CA SER A 359 -2.99 32.39 17.85
C SER A 359 -3.49 33.65 17.12
N PRO A 360 -4.38 34.46 17.74
CA PRO A 360 -4.86 35.69 17.13
C PRO A 360 -3.73 36.68 16.77
N ASP A 361 -2.62 36.69 17.50
CA ASP A 361 -1.45 37.53 17.22
C ASP A 361 -0.50 36.96 16.15
N GLY A 362 -0.89 35.85 15.51
CA GLY A 362 -0.15 35.24 14.40
C GLY A 362 1.04 34.37 14.82
N LYS A 363 1.13 34.00 16.10
CA LYS A 363 2.13 33.02 16.55
C LYS A 363 1.63 31.62 16.29
N GLU A 364 2.51 30.77 15.77
CA GLU A 364 2.20 29.36 15.65
C GLU A 364 2.04 28.71 17.04
N ILE A 365 0.91 28.05 17.26
CA ILE A 365 0.62 27.29 18.47
C ILE A 365 1.11 25.85 18.29
N LYS A 366 0.72 25.21 17.19
CA LYS A 366 1.06 23.81 16.88
C LYS A 366 0.82 23.49 15.41
N ARG A 367 1.51 22.48 14.91
CA ARG A 367 1.37 21.96 13.53
C ARG A 367 1.31 20.43 13.47
N PHE A 368 0.85 19.90 12.34
CA PHE A 368 0.98 18.49 11.98
C PHE A 368 1.29 18.33 10.48
N ASN A 369 1.83 17.16 10.13
CA ASN A 369 2.07 16.74 8.74
C ASN A 369 1.38 15.40 8.48
N GLY A 370 0.78 15.26 7.31
CA GLY A 370 0.07 14.05 6.90
C GLY A 370 -1.35 13.96 7.45
N TYR A 371 -2.02 12.85 7.10
CA TYR A 371 -3.41 12.60 7.52
C TYR A 371 -3.55 12.60 9.05
N ARG A 372 -4.58 13.29 9.54
CA ARG A 372 -5.02 13.27 10.94
C ARG A 372 -6.45 12.77 11.04
N GLY A 373 -6.69 11.77 11.88
CA GLY A 373 -8.04 11.23 12.09
C GLY A 373 -8.95 12.16 12.89
N VAL A 374 -10.24 11.80 13.02
CA VAL A 374 -11.27 12.60 13.72
C VAL A 374 -10.88 12.90 15.16
N GLN A 375 -10.42 11.90 15.91
CA GLN A 375 -10.04 12.09 17.31
C GLN A 375 -8.82 13.01 17.44
N GLU A 376 -7.81 12.80 16.59
CA GLU A 376 -6.60 13.60 16.62
C GLU A 376 -6.86 15.05 16.19
N MET A 377 -7.71 15.28 15.18
CA MET A 377 -8.10 16.64 14.77
C MET A 377 -8.95 17.33 15.83
N THR A 378 -9.84 16.58 16.51
CA THR A 378 -10.62 17.12 17.63
C THR A 378 -9.68 17.62 18.74
N GLU A 379 -8.65 16.84 19.07
CA GLU A 379 -7.62 17.24 20.04
C GLU A 379 -6.75 18.39 19.53
N PHE A 380 -6.42 18.38 18.23
CA PHE A 380 -5.68 19.44 17.59
C PHE A 380 -6.42 20.79 17.69
N PHE A 381 -7.75 20.83 17.62
CA PHE A 381 -8.49 22.09 17.79
C PHE A 381 -8.72 22.50 19.25
N ARG A 382 -8.39 21.66 20.23
CA ARG A 382 -8.41 22.10 21.63
C ARG A 382 -7.26 23.07 21.87
N ILE A 383 -7.60 24.28 22.30
CA ILE A 383 -6.66 25.28 22.78
C ILE A 383 -6.76 25.22 24.31
N GLU A 384 -5.69 24.81 24.97
CA GLU A 384 -5.64 24.89 26.43
C GLU A 384 -5.69 26.38 26.80
N SER A 385 -6.73 26.77 27.52
CA SER A 385 -6.83 28.11 28.10
C SER A 385 -5.67 28.29 29.07
N ARG A 386 -4.73 29.19 28.75
CA ARG A 386 -3.75 29.69 29.73
C ARG A 386 -4.52 30.36 30.86
N GLU A 387 -4.72 29.65 31.96
CA GLU A 387 -5.03 30.29 33.23
C GLU A 387 -3.78 31.05 33.69
N GLY A 388 -3.87 32.38 33.68
CA GLY A 388 -2.92 33.26 34.37
C GLY A 388 -1.87 33.93 33.48
N GLU A 389 -2.19 35.15 33.03
CA GLU A 389 -1.25 36.28 32.99
C GLU A 389 -2.02 37.60 33.15
#